data_AF-A0A2E9BFJ6-F1
#
_entry.id   AF-A0A2E9BFJ6-F1
#
_cell.length_a   1.000
_cell.length_b   1.000
_cell.length_c   1.000
_cell.angle_alpha   90.00
_cell.angle_beta   90.00
_cell.angle_gamma   90.00
#
_symmetry.space_group_name_H-M   'P 1'
#
loop_
_entity.id
_entity.type
_entity.pdbx_description
1 polymer ?
#
loop_
_entity_poly.entity_id
_entity_poly.type
_entity_poly.pdbx_seq_one_letter_code
_entity_poly.pdbx_strand_id
1 'polypeptide(L)'
;MESGLSPTNSTLYAQVRKSGPTHGMDNESLLRGNSHPAVTSTIYLGDIALTLLKVMQGHSTPKVVESPKFDEQRWTITTISGDLNLKIESYPYWGFGLITSCYLNKITINGPLAERSRLIFDLVASLPHNPWEFKRKGKFAKISDIKANEKEWRDHISYAKDDLTELIEFTLQEKGDSHEIEIAKNALADGNAPAVMRALARLEADSIDIEPEDVAPDGDVLVIEEEVPFVDLASEEE
;
A
#
# COMPACT_ATOMS: atom_id res chain seq x y z
N MET A 1 15.78 11.84 16.75
CA MET A 1 15.07 11.02 17.77
C MET A 1 15.38 9.57 17.41
N GLU A 2 16.05 8.81 18.28
CA GLU A 2 16.16 7.35 18.07
C GLU A 2 14.77 6.75 18.26
N SER A 3 14.06 6.55 17.15
CA SER A 3 12.82 5.79 17.15
C SER A 3 13.15 4.37 17.61
N GLY A 4 12.48 3.88 18.65
CA GLY A 4 12.62 2.49 19.12
C GLY A 4 12.06 1.45 18.15
N LEU A 5 11.88 1.84 16.89
CA LEU A 5 11.30 1.05 15.82
C LEU A 5 12.37 0.09 15.28
N SER A 6 11.98 -1.15 15.08
CA SER A 6 12.86 -2.13 14.46
C SER A 6 13.20 -1.69 13.02
N PRO A 7 14.44 -1.87 12.56
CA PRO A 7 14.83 -1.44 11.23
C PRO A 7 14.15 -2.26 10.12
N THR A 8 13.80 -3.53 10.38
CA THR A 8 13.42 -4.49 9.32
C THR A 8 11.98 -4.99 9.39
N ASN A 9 11.33 -4.85 10.55
CA ASN A 9 10.00 -5.39 10.77
C ASN A 9 9.18 -4.52 11.71
N SER A 10 7.86 -4.56 11.56
CA SER A 10 6.91 -3.91 12.46
C SER A 10 5.74 -4.85 12.68
N THR A 11 5.30 -5.02 13.94
CA THR A 11 4.11 -5.79 14.29
C THR A 11 3.13 -4.90 15.03
N LEU A 12 1.94 -4.76 14.47
CA LEU A 12 0.91 -3.87 14.96
C LEU A 12 -0.39 -4.62 15.16
N TYR A 13 -1.13 -4.26 16.20
CA TYR A 13 -2.47 -4.79 16.45
C TYR A 13 -3.51 -3.69 16.26
N ALA A 14 -4.57 -4.03 15.55
CA ALA A 14 -5.66 -3.13 15.21
C ALA A 14 -7.03 -3.78 15.47
N GLN A 15 -7.94 -3.03 16.10
CA GLN A 15 -9.31 -3.48 16.23
C GLN A 15 -10.07 -3.24 14.93
N VAL A 16 -10.70 -4.30 14.40
CA VAL A 16 -11.70 -4.20 13.34
C VAL A 16 -12.97 -3.60 13.93
N ARG A 17 -13.60 -2.61 13.27
CA ARG A 17 -14.91 -2.07 13.71
C ARG A 17 -16.03 -2.48 12.76
N LYS A 18 -15.76 -2.46 11.46
CA LYS A 18 -16.69 -2.87 10.41
C LYS A 18 -16.11 -4.04 9.63
N SER A 19 -16.92 -5.05 9.35
CA SER A 19 -16.55 -6.16 8.49
C SER A 19 -17.76 -6.58 7.64
N GLY A 20 -17.52 -7.12 6.45
CA GLY A 20 -18.57 -7.63 5.58
C GLY A 20 -18.05 -8.57 4.50
N PRO A 21 -18.95 -9.32 3.84
CA PRO A 21 -18.62 -10.30 2.80
C PRO A 21 -18.30 -9.63 1.45
N THR A 22 -17.31 -8.75 1.44
CA THR A 22 -16.93 -7.99 0.23
C THR A 22 -15.96 -8.75 -0.66
N HIS A 23 -15.25 -9.74 -0.10
CA HIS A 23 -14.23 -10.50 -0.79
C HIS A 23 -14.45 -12.00 -0.62
N GLY A 24 -13.75 -12.76 -1.45
CA GLY A 24 -13.66 -14.20 -1.34
C GLY A 24 -12.33 -14.70 -1.87
N MET A 25 -12.14 -16.01 -1.78
CA MET A 25 -10.96 -16.72 -2.25
C MET A 25 -11.32 -17.52 -3.49
N ASP A 26 -10.44 -17.54 -4.48
CA ASP A 26 -10.54 -18.46 -5.62
C ASP A 26 -9.80 -19.78 -5.38
N ASN A 27 -9.85 -20.70 -6.35
CA ASN A 27 -9.19 -22.00 -6.27
C ASN A 27 -7.66 -21.92 -6.12
N GLU A 28 -7.04 -20.80 -6.52
CA GLU A 28 -5.60 -20.56 -6.42
C GLU A 28 -5.22 -19.86 -5.10
N SER A 29 -6.19 -19.74 -4.18
CA SER A 29 -6.04 -19.01 -2.92
C SER A 29 -5.76 -17.52 -3.10
N LEU A 30 -6.17 -16.93 -4.21
CA LEU A 30 -6.07 -15.49 -4.43
C LEU A 30 -7.33 -14.79 -3.91
N LEU A 31 -7.13 -13.64 -3.29
CA LEU A 31 -8.20 -12.79 -2.82
C LEU A 31 -8.84 -12.06 -4.01
N ARG A 32 -10.15 -12.22 -4.16
CA ARG A 32 -10.97 -11.61 -5.20
C ARG A 32 -12.15 -10.87 -4.57
N GLY A 33 -12.74 -9.94 -5.32
CA GLY A 33 -14.05 -9.39 -4.96
C GLY A 33 -15.10 -10.50 -4.92
N ASN A 34 -16.03 -10.46 -3.98
CA ASN A 34 -16.99 -11.55 -3.75
C ASN A 34 -17.90 -11.84 -4.97
N SER A 35 -18.12 -10.84 -5.83
CA SER A 35 -18.90 -11.00 -7.07
C SER A 35 -18.15 -11.70 -8.22
N HIS A 36 -16.87 -12.05 -8.02
CA HIS A 36 -16.07 -12.67 -9.07
C HIS A 36 -16.47 -14.15 -9.26
N PRO A 37 -16.68 -14.65 -10.50
CA PRO A 37 -17.20 -16.00 -10.75
C PRO A 37 -16.30 -17.12 -10.25
N ALA A 38 -15.00 -16.86 -10.09
CA ALA A 38 -14.04 -17.84 -9.58
C ALA A 38 -14.00 -17.94 -8.05
N VAL A 39 -14.79 -17.13 -7.32
CA VAL A 39 -14.82 -17.19 -5.85
C VAL A 39 -15.46 -18.51 -5.39
N THR A 40 -14.74 -19.25 -4.58
CA THR A 40 -15.18 -20.52 -4.00
C THR A 40 -15.59 -20.40 -2.53
N SER A 41 -15.03 -19.43 -1.81
CA SER A 41 -15.37 -19.20 -0.40
C SER A 41 -15.35 -17.72 -0.05
N THR A 42 -16.36 -17.26 0.69
CA THR A 42 -16.46 -15.89 1.18
C THR A 42 -15.45 -15.62 2.29
N ILE A 43 -14.85 -14.42 2.28
CA ILE A 43 -13.94 -13.93 3.32
C ILE A 43 -14.44 -12.58 3.82
N TYR A 44 -14.60 -12.48 5.14
CA TYR A 44 -15.02 -11.24 5.79
C TYR A 44 -13.81 -10.38 6.09
N LEU A 45 -13.48 -9.45 5.18
CA LEU A 45 -12.46 -8.45 5.44
C LEU A 45 -12.99 -7.37 6.38
N GLY A 46 -12.16 -6.98 7.33
CA GLY A 46 -12.40 -5.82 8.18
C GLY A 46 -12.06 -4.51 7.46
N ASP A 47 -12.56 -3.40 8.01
CA ASP A 47 -12.17 -2.03 7.64
C ASP A 47 -10.65 -1.84 7.63
N ILE A 48 -9.95 -2.38 8.63
CA ILE A 48 -8.49 -2.32 8.71
C ILE A 48 -7.83 -2.96 7.47
N ALA A 49 -8.11 -4.23 7.20
CA ALA A 49 -7.50 -4.96 6.09
C ALA A 49 -7.90 -4.39 4.72
N LEU A 50 -9.18 -4.02 4.56
CA LEU A 50 -9.67 -3.41 3.31
C LEU A 50 -8.99 -2.07 3.04
N THR A 51 -8.84 -1.23 4.07
CA THR A 51 -8.17 0.07 3.94
C THR A 51 -6.69 -0.14 3.67
N LEU A 52 -6.05 -1.08 4.36
CA LEU A 52 -4.63 -1.37 4.19
C LEU A 52 -4.29 -1.84 2.77
N LEU A 53 -5.06 -2.77 2.22
CA LEU A 53 -4.90 -3.20 0.83
C LEU A 53 -5.14 -2.04 -0.16
N LYS A 54 -6.09 -1.14 0.15
CA LYS A 54 -6.36 0.02 -0.70
C LYS A 54 -5.21 1.04 -0.71
N VAL A 55 -4.56 1.30 0.43
CA VAL A 55 -3.47 2.29 0.52
C VAL A 55 -2.13 1.74 0.04
N MET A 56 -1.93 0.42 0.08
CA MET A 56 -0.74 -0.25 -0.42
C MET A 56 -0.73 -0.29 -1.95
N GLN A 57 -0.28 0.80 -2.58
CA GLN A 57 -0.25 0.90 -4.05
C GLN A 57 0.66 -0.17 -4.67
N GLY A 58 0.25 -0.71 -5.82
CA GLY A 58 1.08 -1.63 -6.62
C GLY A 58 1.26 -3.03 -6.02
N HIS A 59 0.48 -3.41 -5.02
CA HIS A 59 0.60 -4.73 -4.40
C HIS A 59 0.25 -5.87 -5.37
N SER A 60 0.94 -7.01 -5.23
CA SER A 60 0.54 -8.27 -5.85
C SER A 60 -0.87 -8.68 -5.42
N THR A 61 -1.56 -9.53 -6.20
CA THR A 61 -2.86 -10.05 -5.76
C THR A 61 -2.69 -10.77 -4.41
N PRO A 62 -3.41 -10.36 -3.34
CA PRO A 62 -3.19 -10.93 -2.01
C PRO A 62 -3.51 -12.42 -1.99
N LYS A 63 -2.66 -13.20 -1.34
CA LYS A 63 -2.81 -14.65 -1.17
C LYS A 63 -3.38 -14.98 0.20
N VAL A 64 -4.42 -15.79 0.23
CA VAL A 64 -5.04 -16.32 1.44
C VAL A 64 -4.26 -17.56 1.86
N VAL A 65 -3.55 -17.49 2.99
CA VAL A 65 -2.71 -18.58 3.52
C VAL A 65 -3.53 -19.51 4.42
N GLU A 66 -4.41 -18.94 5.24
CA GLU A 66 -5.34 -19.69 6.08
C GLU A 66 -6.75 -19.24 5.70
N SER A 67 -7.52 -20.15 5.10
CA SER A 67 -8.90 -19.89 4.73
C SER A 67 -9.82 -20.01 5.96
N PRO A 68 -10.91 -19.25 6.01
CA PRO A 68 -11.92 -19.46 7.02
C PRO A 68 -12.49 -20.88 6.92
N LYS A 69 -12.69 -21.53 8.07
CA LYS A 69 -13.37 -22.84 8.17
C LYS A 69 -14.85 -22.63 8.46
N PHE A 70 -15.18 -22.55 9.74
CA PHE A 70 -16.53 -22.22 10.23
C PHE A 70 -16.67 -20.73 10.59
N ASP A 71 -15.55 -20.11 10.97
CA ASP A 71 -15.50 -18.69 11.31
C ASP A 71 -14.95 -17.91 10.12
N GLU A 72 -15.85 -17.28 9.36
CA GLU A 72 -15.58 -16.51 8.13
C GLU A 72 -14.67 -15.29 8.35
N GLN A 73 -14.47 -14.89 9.61
CA GLN A 73 -13.64 -13.76 10.00
C GLN A 73 -12.25 -14.18 10.52
N ARG A 74 -11.96 -15.49 10.60
CA ARG A 74 -10.62 -16.00 10.91
C ARG A 74 -9.90 -16.39 9.62
N TRP A 75 -8.85 -15.66 9.30
CA TRP A 75 -8.08 -15.86 8.07
C TRP A 75 -6.69 -15.24 8.19
N THR A 76 -5.80 -15.64 7.28
CA THR A 76 -4.48 -15.03 7.12
C THR A 76 -4.27 -14.67 5.66
N ILE A 77 -3.90 -13.41 5.38
CA ILE A 77 -3.63 -12.91 4.04
C ILE A 77 -2.20 -12.40 3.98
N THR A 78 -1.53 -12.62 2.85
CA THR A 78 -0.20 -12.11 2.54
C THR A 78 -0.20 -11.37 1.22
N THR A 79 0.58 -10.31 1.11
CA THR A 79 0.81 -9.60 -0.14
C THR A 79 2.16 -8.89 -0.12
N ILE A 80 2.68 -8.59 -1.30
CA ILE A 80 3.98 -7.95 -1.51
C ILE A 80 3.77 -6.71 -2.38
N SER A 81 4.45 -5.60 -2.06
CA SER A 81 4.57 -4.41 -2.94
C SER A 81 5.99 -3.87 -2.83
N GLY A 82 6.74 -3.88 -3.93
CA GLY A 82 8.16 -3.52 -3.92
C GLY A 82 8.92 -4.34 -2.87
N ASP A 83 9.57 -3.65 -1.93
CA ASP A 83 10.33 -4.25 -0.84
C ASP A 83 9.49 -4.52 0.43
N LEU A 84 8.20 -4.20 0.40
CA LEU A 84 7.28 -4.45 1.50
C LEU A 84 6.64 -5.84 1.38
N ASN A 85 6.80 -6.65 2.42
CA ASN A 85 6.02 -7.86 2.62
C ASN A 85 5.02 -7.65 3.76
N LEU A 86 3.73 -7.79 3.44
CA LEU A 86 2.63 -7.57 4.35
C LEU A 86 1.95 -8.91 4.66
N LYS A 87 1.77 -9.18 5.96
CA LYS A 87 0.96 -10.28 6.47
C LYS A 87 -0.10 -9.73 7.43
N ILE A 88 -1.36 -10.08 7.16
CA ILE A 88 -2.51 -9.72 8.00
C ILE A 88 -3.14 -10.99 8.53
N GLU A 89 -3.22 -11.12 9.85
CA GLU A 89 -3.86 -12.24 10.54
C GLU A 89 -5.11 -11.72 11.25
N SER A 90 -6.27 -12.30 10.95
CA SER A 90 -7.54 -11.97 11.59
C SER A 90 -7.96 -13.09 12.53
N TYR A 91 -8.27 -12.76 13.78
CA TYR A 91 -8.72 -13.72 14.78
C TYR A 91 -9.67 -13.08 15.80
N PRO A 92 -10.57 -13.87 16.41
CA PRO A 92 -11.47 -13.37 17.44
C PRO A 92 -10.68 -12.94 18.69
N TYR A 93 -10.99 -11.78 19.24
CA TYR A 93 -10.34 -11.26 20.45
C TYR A 93 -11.31 -10.98 21.63
N TRP A 94 -12.60 -10.68 21.37
CA TRP A 94 -13.61 -10.63 22.44
C TRP A 94 -15.07 -10.79 21.97
N GLY A 95 -15.76 -11.86 22.38
CA GLY A 95 -17.21 -11.98 22.20
C GLY A 95 -17.59 -13.19 21.37
N PHE A 96 -18.85 -13.21 20.95
CA PHE A 96 -19.44 -14.31 20.18
C PHE A 96 -19.48 -13.94 18.69
N GLY A 97 -19.23 -14.93 17.83
CA GLY A 97 -18.74 -14.80 16.44
C GLY A 97 -19.67 -14.22 15.37
N LEU A 98 -20.39 -13.13 15.66
CA LEU A 98 -21.14 -12.35 14.65
C LEU A 98 -21.03 -10.82 14.85
N ILE A 99 -20.35 -10.36 15.90
CA ILE A 99 -20.14 -8.93 16.14
C ILE A 99 -18.84 -8.52 15.45
N THR A 100 -18.91 -7.75 14.36
CA THR A 100 -17.71 -7.34 13.57
C THR A 100 -16.60 -6.72 14.42
N SER A 101 -16.96 -6.06 15.54
CA SER A 101 -15.99 -5.43 16.43
C SER A 101 -15.25 -6.36 17.40
N CYS A 102 -15.56 -7.67 17.39
CA CYS A 102 -14.91 -8.66 18.24
C CYS A 102 -13.60 -9.22 17.67
N TYR A 103 -13.19 -8.81 16.47
CA TYR A 103 -12.01 -9.30 15.78
C TYR A 103 -10.84 -8.33 15.84
N LEU A 104 -9.65 -8.91 15.87
CA LEU A 104 -8.37 -8.24 15.92
C LEU A 104 -7.61 -8.58 14.65
N ASN A 105 -7.00 -7.58 14.04
CA ASN A 105 -6.04 -7.77 12.98
C ASN A 105 -4.65 -7.58 13.56
N LYS A 106 -3.80 -8.59 13.41
CA LYS A 106 -2.36 -8.48 13.61
C LYS A 106 -1.73 -8.24 12.25
N ILE A 107 -1.07 -7.11 12.11
CA ILE A 107 -0.44 -6.63 10.90
C ILE A 107 1.06 -6.79 11.11
N THR A 108 1.71 -7.58 10.27
CA THR A 108 3.17 -7.73 10.25
C THR A 108 3.67 -7.18 8.92
N ILE A 109 4.58 -6.21 8.99
CA ILE A 109 5.15 -5.57 7.81
C ILE A 109 6.66 -5.75 7.87
N ASN A 110 7.25 -6.30 6.81
CA ASN A 110 8.69 -6.42 6.61
C ASN A 110 9.11 -5.53 5.45
N GLY A 111 10.29 -4.91 5.53
CA GLY A 111 10.81 -4.01 4.51
C GLY A 111 11.52 -2.80 5.11
N PRO A 112 11.82 -1.74 4.34
CA PRO A 112 12.49 -0.52 4.85
C PRO A 112 11.61 0.32 5.80
N LEU A 113 12.20 0.92 6.84
CA LEU A 113 11.44 1.67 7.86
C LEU A 113 10.61 2.83 7.27
N ALA A 114 11.17 3.58 6.32
CA ALA A 114 10.47 4.69 5.68
C ALA A 114 9.18 4.24 4.98
N GLU A 115 9.25 3.19 4.16
CA GLU A 115 8.10 2.66 3.44
C GLU A 115 7.02 2.11 4.38
N ARG A 116 7.43 1.40 5.45
CA ARG A 116 6.49 0.87 6.45
C ARG A 116 5.78 2.02 7.18
N SER A 117 6.53 3.02 7.62
CA SER A 117 5.99 4.19 8.32
C SER A 117 5.02 4.97 7.44
N ARG A 118 5.36 5.18 6.15
CA ARG A 118 4.47 5.84 5.17
C ARG A 118 3.18 5.05 4.95
N LEU A 119 3.26 3.72 4.79
CA LEU A 119 2.08 2.87 4.67
C LEU A 119 1.16 2.95 5.90
N ILE A 120 1.74 2.97 7.10
CA ILE A 120 1.02 3.11 8.36
C ILE A 120 0.36 4.49 8.47
N PHE A 121 1.08 5.54 8.07
CA PHE A 121 0.57 6.90 8.04
C PHE A 121 -0.68 7.01 7.16
N ASP A 122 -0.61 6.50 5.93
CA ASP A 122 -1.74 6.51 4.98
C ASP A 122 -2.92 5.65 5.45
N LEU A 123 -2.63 4.49 6.08
CA LEU A 123 -3.66 3.66 6.69
C LEU A 123 -4.43 4.43 7.75
N VAL A 124 -3.72 5.08 8.67
CA VAL A 124 -4.35 5.79 9.80
C VAL A 124 -5.13 7.00 9.31
N ALA A 125 -4.61 7.75 8.33
CA ALA A 125 -5.31 8.87 7.72
C ALA A 125 -6.58 8.44 6.97
N SER A 126 -6.60 7.24 6.40
CA SER A 126 -7.74 6.70 5.65
C SER A 126 -8.82 6.06 6.53
N LEU A 127 -8.53 5.78 7.80
CA LEU A 127 -9.48 5.16 8.72
C LEU A 127 -10.31 6.24 9.46
N PRO A 128 -11.62 5.99 9.71
CA PRO A 128 -12.46 6.92 10.47
C PRO A 128 -12.21 6.87 11.97
N HIS A 129 -11.25 6.06 12.43
CA HIS A 129 -10.90 5.89 13.83
C HIS A 129 -9.44 5.47 13.98
N ASN A 130 -8.90 5.64 15.19
CA ASN A 130 -7.58 5.14 15.54
C ASN A 130 -7.60 3.60 15.61
N PRO A 131 -6.74 2.87 14.88
CA PRO A 131 -6.75 1.41 14.86
C PRO A 131 -6.33 0.77 16.19
N TRP A 132 -5.51 1.46 17.00
CA TRP A 132 -5.06 0.99 18.32
C TRP A 132 -6.07 1.18 19.46
N GLU A 133 -7.26 1.76 19.19
CA GLU A 133 -8.28 1.96 20.21
C GLU A 133 -9.18 0.73 20.39
N PHE A 134 -8.84 -0.09 21.39
CA PHE A 134 -9.59 -1.31 21.71
C PHE A 134 -10.81 -1.06 22.63
N LYS A 135 -11.99 -1.55 22.22
CA LYS A 135 -13.23 -1.55 23.02
C LYS A 135 -13.07 -2.32 24.35
N ARG A 136 -12.48 -3.52 24.31
CA ARG A 136 -12.19 -4.34 25.51
C ARG A 136 -10.69 -4.40 25.79
N LYS A 137 -10.17 -3.33 26.37
CA LYS A 137 -8.76 -3.20 26.81
C LYS A 137 -8.27 -4.40 27.63
N GLY A 138 -9.03 -4.86 28.62
CA GLY A 138 -8.63 -6.00 29.47
C GLY A 138 -8.55 -7.36 28.74
N LYS A 139 -9.27 -7.53 27.62
CA LYS A 139 -9.13 -8.72 26.77
C LYS A 139 -7.90 -8.60 25.87
N PHE A 140 -7.69 -7.42 25.28
CA PHE A 140 -6.51 -7.14 24.47
C PHE A 140 -5.21 -7.22 25.28
N ALA A 141 -5.21 -6.80 26.55
CA ALA A 141 -4.05 -6.89 27.45
C ALA A 141 -3.53 -8.33 27.65
N LYS A 142 -4.32 -9.35 27.30
CA LYS A 142 -3.88 -10.77 27.30
C LYS A 142 -3.10 -11.16 26.04
N ILE A 143 -3.13 -10.32 25.01
CA ILE A 143 -2.53 -10.53 23.69
C ILE A 143 -1.28 -9.68 23.57
N SER A 144 -1.37 -8.39 23.89
CA SER A 144 -0.25 -7.45 23.85
C SER A 144 -0.46 -6.30 24.84
N ASP A 145 0.62 -5.60 25.18
CA ASP A 145 0.54 -4.36 25.96
C ASP A 145 -0.11 -3.26 25.12
N ILE A 146 -1.11 -2.58 25.72
CA ILE A 146 -1.91 -1.54 25.05
C ILE A 146 -1.06 -0.31 24.76
N LYS A 147 -0.24 0.11 25.74
CA LYS A 147 0.54 1.34 25.63
C LYS A 147 1.70 1.15 24.65
N ALA A 148 2.34 -0.01 24.66
CA ALA A 148 3.39 -0.36 23.72
C ALA A 148 2.84 -0.42 22.29
N ASN A 149 1.68 -1.06 22.07
CA ASN A 149 1.05 -1.08 20.75
C ASN A 149 0.71 0.34 20.26
N GLU A 150 0.05 1.15 21.09
CA GLU A 150 -0.24 2.55 20.74
C GLU A 150 1.03 3.35 20.45
N LYS A 151 2.08 3.17 21.25
CA LYS A 151 3.37 3.81 21.03
C LYS A 151 3.96 3.43 19.68
N GLU A 152 3.97 2.14 19.32
CA GLU A 152 4.50 1.67 18.03
C GLU A 152 3.79 2.34 16.84
N TRP A 153 2.46 2.44 16.89
CA TRP A 153 1.68 3.16 15.88
C TRP A 153 2.09 4.64 15.79
N ARG A 154 2.22 5.32 16.93
CA ARG A 154 2.58 6.74 17.00
C ARG A 154 4.00 7.01 16.55
N ASP A 155 4.93 6.14 16.89
CA ASP A 155 6.34 6.24 16.50
C ASP A 155 6.46 6.15 14.96
N HIS A 156 5.72 5.23 14.32
CA HIS A 156 5.64 5.17 12.85
C HIS A 156 5.02 6.42 12.22
N ILE A 157 3.93 6.94 12.78
CA ILE A 157 3.28 8.16 12.30
C ILE A 157 4.23 9.36 12.42
N SER A 158 4.93 9.49 13.55
CA SER A 158 5.92 10.56 13.77
C SER A 158 7.05 10.45 12.76
N TYR A 159 7.62 9.25 12.60
CA TYR A 159 8.70 9.01 11.64
C TYR A 159 8.29 9.39 10.22
N ALA A 160 7.11 8.96 9.76
CA ALA A 160 6.62 9.30 8.43
C ALA A 160 6.41 10.81 8.23
N LYS A 161 5.91 11.52 9.26
CA LYS A 161 5.75 12.97 9.20
C LYS A 161 7.09 13.69 9.14
N ASP A 162 8.04 13.28 9.96
CA ASP A 162 9.37 13.87 10.00
C ASP A 162 10.09 13.65 8.66
N ASP A 163 10.04 12.43 8.12
CA ASP A 163 10.60 12.06 6.80
C ASP A 163 9.98 12.86 5.64
N LEU A 164 8.65 13.02 5.62
CA LEU A 164 7.98 13.85 4.61
C LEU A 164 8.27 15.34 4.77
N THR A 165 8.44 15.81 6.01
CA THR A 165 8.80 17.21 6.28
C THR A 165 10.20 17.50 5.79
N GLU A 166 11.16 16.63 6.11
CA GLU A 166 12.54 16.70 5.64
C GLU A 166 12.60 16.70 4.10
N LEU A 167 11.81 15.83 3.45
CA LEU A 167 11.73 15.80 2.00
C LEU A 167 11.21 17.13 1.42
N ILE A 168 10.15 17.71 1.98
CA ILE A 168 9.61 19.01 1.54
C ILE A 168 10.64 20.12 1.74
N GLU A 169 11.33 20.14 2.89
CA GLU A 169 12.35 21.14 3.20
C GLU A 169 13.56 21.04 2.26
N PHE A 170 13.99 19.82 1.96
CA PHE A 170 15.05 19.56 1.00
C PHE A 170 14.68 20.06 -0.40
N THR A 171 13.48 19.71 -0.90
CA THR A 171 13.02 20.20 -2.21
C THR A 171 12.88 21.72 -2.23
N LEU A 172 12.41 22.34 -1.15
CA LEU A 172 12.35 23.80 -1.01
C LEU A 172 13.74 24.45 -1.10
N GLN A 173 14.77 23.83 -0.51
CA GLN A 173 16.15 24.34 -0.61
C GLN A 173 16.72 24.21 -2.01
N GLU A 174 16.45 23.11 -2.72
CA GLU A 174 16.97 22.87 -4.06
C GLU A 174 16.25 23.67 -5.15
N LYS A 175 14.92 23.82 -5.04
CA LYS A 175 14.06 24.39 -6.10
C LYS A 175 13.56 25.80 -5.79
N GLY A 176 13.71 26.24 -4.55
CA GLY A 176 13.13 27.51 -4.07
C GLY A 176 11.65 27.38 -3.75
N ASP A 177 11.06 28.51 -3.37
CA ASP A 177 9.65 28.57 -2.99
C ASP A 177 8.75 28.45 -4.23
N SER A 178 7.75 27.57 -4.16
CA SER A 178 6.80 27.32 -5.26
C SER A 178 5.42 27.01 -4.71
N HIS A 179 4.41 27.14 -5.56
CA HIS A 179 3.03 26.79 -5.20
C HIS A 179 2.88 25.30 -4.83
N GLU A 180 3.64 24.42 -5.47
CA GLU A 180 3.67 22.98 -5.22
C GLU A 180 4.20 22.67 -3.82
N ILE A 181 5.15 23.45 -3.30
CA ILE A 181 5.62 23.31 -1.92
C ILE A 181 4.51 23.66 -0.92
N GLU A 182 3.72 24.71 -1.18
CA GLU A 182 2.57 25.03 -0.33
C GLU A 182 1.52 23.92 -0.37
N ILE A 183 1.23 23.38 -1.56
CA ILE A 183 0.32 22.23 -1.71
C ILE A 183 0.85 21.03 -0.92
N ALA A 184 2.15 20.73 -0.99
CA ALA A 184 2.78 19.64 -0.26
C ALA A 184 2.65 19.83 1.27
N LYS A 185 2.91 21.04 1.79
CA LYS A 185 2.74 21.35 3.22
C LYS A 185 1.30 21.18 3.70
N ASN A 186 0.34 21.67 2.92
CA ASN A 186 -1.08 21.53 3.24
C ASN A 186 -1.51 20.05 3.21
N ALA A 187 -1.08 19.29 2.20
CA ALA A 187 -1.35 17.86 2.10
C ALA A 187 -0.77 17.05 3.28
N LEU A 188 0.41 17.41 3.77
CA LEU A 188 1.02 16.79 4.95
C LEU A 188 0.21 17.09 6.21
N ALA A 189 -0.28 18.32 6.36
CA ALA A 189 -1.16 18.71 7.47
C ALA A 189 -2.48 17.91 7.47
N ASP A 190 -3.01 17.62 6.28
CA ASP A 190 -4.22 16.80 6.07
C ASP A 190 -3.96 15.28 6.20
N GLY A 191 -2.71 14.85 6.39
CA GLY A 191 -2.38 13.43 6.53
C GLY A 191 -2.32 12.65 5.22
N ASN A 192 -2.14 13.32 4.08
CA ASN A 192 -2.21 12.71 2.76
C ASN A 192 -0.82 12.63 2.10
N ALA A 193 -0.03 11.60 2.45
CA ALA A 193 1.31 11.43 1.88
C ALA A 193 1.31 11.27 0.34
N PRO A 194 0.36 10.57 -0.30
CA PRO A 194 0.29 10.50 -1.75
C PRO A 194 0.12 11.87 -2.42
N ALA A 195 -0.60 12.80 -1.80
CA ALA A 195 -0.72 14.16 -2.33
C ALA A 195 0.58 14.96 -2.16
N VAL A 196 1.32 14.77 -1.06
CA VAL A 196 2.67 15.34 -0.87
C VAL A 196 3.59 14.88 -2.02
N MET A 197 3.72 13.56 -2.22
CA MET A 197 4.60 13.00 -3.26
C MET A 197 4.22 13.46 -4.66
N ARG A 198 2.90 13.57 -4.96
CA ARG A 198 2.44 14.08 -6.26
C ARG A 198 2.77 15.54 -6.47
N ALA A 199 2.69 16.38 -5.44
CA ALA A 199 3.05 17.79 -5.55
C ALA A 199 4.55 17.95 -5.81
N LEU A 200 5.39 17.22 -5.08
CA LEU A 200 6.84 17.25 -5.28
C LEU A 200 7.23 16.71 -6.67
N ALA A 201 6.63 15.61 -7.13
CA ALA A 201 6.90 15.06 -8.46
C ALA A 201 6.51 16.02 -9.59
N ARG A 202 5.49 16.87 -9.41
CA ARG A 202 5.13 17.91 -10.39
C ARG A 202 6.19 19.00 -10.45
N LEU A 203 6.65 19.47 -9.30
CA LEU A 203 7.73 20.45 -9.21
C LEU A 203 9.03 19.93 -9.84
N GLU A 204 9.34 18.65 -9.64
CA GLU A 204 10.47 17.98 -10.27
C GLU A 204 10.31 17.91 -11.80
N ALA A 205 9.12 17.55 -12.29
CA ALA A 205 8.83 17.47 -13.72
C ALA A 205 8.93 18.84 -14.41
N ASP A 206 8.44 19.91 -13.78
CA ASP A 206 8.53 21.28 -14.30
C ASP A 206 9.97 21.80 -14.37
N SER A 207 10.89 21.17 -13.63
CA SER A 207 12.32 21.52 -13.67
C SER A 207 13.10 20.87 -14.82
N ILE A 208 12.48 20.00 -15.61
CA ILE A 208 13.15 19.29 -16.71
C ILE A 208 13.07 20.17 -17.96
N ASP A 209 14.17 20.82 -18.32
CA ASP A 209 14.30 21.46 -19.64
C ASP A 209 14.34 20.38 -20.72
N ILE A 210 13.24 20.26 -21.46
CA ILE A 210 13.17 19.43 -22.66
C ILE A 210 13.58 20.33 -23.82
N GLU A 211 14.78 20.15 -24.35
CA GLU A 211 15.13 20.73 -25.65
C GLU A 211 14.39 19.93 -26.73
N PRO A 212 13.40 20.50 -27.43
CA PRO A 212 12.77 19.81 -28.54
C PRO A 212 13.80 19.71 -29.67
N GLU A 213 14.22 18.49 -29.97
CA GLU A 213 14.95 18.22 -31.21
C GLU A 213 13.95 18.43 -32.36
N ASP A 214 14.25 19.37 -33.26
CA ASP A 214 13.44 19.62 -34.45
C ASP A 214 13.47 18.40 -35.37
N VAL A 215 12.55 17.47 -35.16
CA VAL A 215 12.35 16.32 -36.05
C VAL A 215 11.74 16.86 -37.34
N ALA A 216 12.46 16.71 -38.45
CA ALA A 216 11.93 17.07 -39.76
C ALA A 216 10.61 16.31 -40.01
N PRO A 217 9.53 16.99 -40.46
CA PRO A 217 8.22 16.37 -40.64
C PRO A 217 8.20 15.25 -41.70
N ASP A 218 9.26 15.12 -42.49
CA ASP A 218 9.39 14.11 -43.54
C ASP A 218 9.88 12.75 -43.03
N GLY A 219 10.32 12.65 -41.77
CA GLY A 219 10.97 11.45 -41.25
C GLY A 219 12.32 11.19 -41.95
N ASP A 220 13.21 10.46 -41.29
CA ASP A 220 14.43 9.99 -41.92
C ASP A 220 14.06 8.95 -42.98
N VAL A 221 13.95 9.37 -44.24
CA VAL A 221 13.88 8.47 -45.37
C VAL A 221 15.23 7.76 -45.44
N LEU A 222 15.28 6.52 -44.95
CA LEU A 222 16.41 5.64 -45.14
C LEU A 222 16.58 5.42 -46.64
N VAL A 223 17.53 6.12 -47.25
CA VAL A 223 17.96 5.88 -48.62
C VAL A 223 18.70 4.55 -48.63
N ILE A 224 18.02 3.49 -49.05
CA ILE A 224 18.65 2.20 -49.29
C ILE A 224 19.42 2.34 -50.61
N GLU A 225 20.75 2.52 -50.52
CA GLU A 225 21.63 2.67 -51.69
C GLU A 225 21.87 1.35 -52.44
N GLU A 226 21.49 0.22 -51.87
CA GLU A 226 21.67 -1.10 -52.48
C GLU A 226 20.33 -1.66 -52.97
N GLU A 227 20.31 -2.16 -54.22
CA GLU A 227 19.17 -2.93 -54.74
C GLU A 227 18.89 -4.11 -53.79
N VAL A 228 17.75 -4.04 -53.10
CA VAL A 228 17.28 -5.14 -52.26
C VAL A 228 17.09 -6.35 -53.19
N PRO A 229 17.83 -7.46 -52.98
CA PRO A 229 17.72 -8.61 -53.86
C PRO A 229 16.30 -9.19 -53.74
N PHE A 230 15.56 -9.17 -54.85
CA PHE A 230 14.25 -9.81 -54.94
C PHE A 230 14.46 -11.32 -54.99
N VAL A 231 14.34 -11.99 -53.83
CA VAL A 231 14.35 -13.45 -53.75
C VAL A 231 12.92 -13.94 -53.97
N ASP A 232 12.67 -14.50 -55.15
CA ASP A 232 11.41 -15.16 -55.47
C ASP A 232 11.35 -16.51 -54.75
N LEU A 233 10.51 -16.59 -53.71
CA LEU A 233 10.30 -17.79 -52.90
C LEU A 233 9.31 -18.78 -53.55
N ALA A 234 8.85 -18.54 -54.79
CA ALA A 234 7.88 -19.38 -55.48
C ALA A 234 8.50 -20.52 -56.31
N SER A 235 9.82 -20.73 -56.26
CA SER A 235 10.42 -21.95 -56.84
C SER A 235 10.29 -23.12 -55.85
N GLU A 236 9.15 -23.79 -55.90
CA GLU A 236 9.07 -25.21 -55.55
C GLU A 236 9.96 -25.97 -56.56
N GLU A 237 11.18 -26.32 -56.16
CA GLU A 237 11.92 -27.40 -56.81
C GLU A 237 11.45 -28.73 -56.20
N GLU A 238 10.92 -29.59 -57.08
CA GLU A 238 10.44 -30.97 -56.85
C GLU A 238 11.44 -31.90 -56.13
#